data_AF-A0A519XUD2-F1
#
_entry.id   AF-A0A519XUD2-F1
#
_cell.length_a   1.000
_cell.length_b   1.000
_cell.length_c   1.000
_cell.angle_alpha   90.00
_cell.angle_beta   90.00
_cell.angle_gamma   90.00
#
_symmetry.space_group_name_H-M   'P 1'
#
loop_
_entity.id
_entity.type
_entity.pdbx_description
1 polymer ?
#
loop_
_entity_poly.entity_id
_entity_poly.type
_entity_poly.pdbx_seq_one_letter_code
_entity_poly.pdbx_strand_id
1 'polypeptide(L)'
;MNAAESSTVLSAYLAELVRTYQQRGYQVYREPSEAAAHIPFDLGGYRPDLLVEKGDEHLLIEVRSEQSPFSIDRFQNLTLMVRQHPGWRLLVA
;
A
#
# COMPACT_ATOMS: atom_id res chain seq x y z
N MET A 1 -19.32 16.27 1.03
CA MET A 1 -17.85 16.37 1.03
C MET A 1 -17.42 16.54 -0.41
N ASN A 2 -16.66 17.59 -0.74
CA ASN A 2 -16.20 17.80 -2.12
C ASN A 2 -14.85 17.06 -2.36
N ALA A 3 -14.45 16.91 -3.63
CA ALA A 3 -13.24 16.15 -3.99
C ALA A 3 -11.94 16.71 -3.38
N ALA A 4 -11.85 18.03 -3.15
CA ALA A 4 -10.68 18.68 -2.56
C ALA A 4 -10.57 18.41 -1.05
N GLU A 5 -11.71 18.37 -0.35
CA GLU A 5 -11.78 17.98 1.06
C GLU A 5 -11.41 16.50 1.24
N SER A 6 -11.95 15.62 0.39
CA SER A 6 -11.59 14.19 0.39
C SER A 6 -10.10 13.96 0.11
N SER A 7 -9.50 14.72 -0.81
CA SER A 7 -8.06 14.64 -1.10
C SER A 7 -7.18 15.10 0.07
N THR A 8 -7.62 16.11 0.83
CA THR A 8 -6.88 16.63 1.99
C THR A 8 -6.93 15.67 3.18
N VAL A 9 -8.09 15.06 3.43
CA VAL A 9 -8.25 14.05 4.49
C VAL A 9 -7.43 12.80 4.16
N LEU A 10 -7.43 12.36 2.89
CA LEU A 10 -6.66 11.22 2.44
C LEU A 10 -5.14 11.45 2.61
N SER A 11 -4.64 12.63 2.27
CA SER A 11 -3.23 12.96 2.42
C SER A 11 -2.80 13.02 3.90
N ALA A 12 -3.64 13.55 4.78
CA ALA A 12 -3.40 13.56 6.22
C ALA A 12 -3.40 12.14 6.81
N TYR A 13 -4.30 11.26 6.35
CA TYR A 13 -4.34 9.87 6.78
C TYR A 13 -3.08 9.10 6.33
N LEU A 14 -2.68 9.25 5.06
CA LEU A 14 -1.44 8.67 4.54
C LEU A 14 -0.22 9.17 5.32
N ALA A 15 -0.22 10.45 5.72
CA ALA A 15 0.82 11.02 6.54
C ALA A 15 0.96 10.32 7.90
N GLU A 16 -0.17 10.12 8.59
CA GLU A 16 -0.20 9.45 9.89
C GLU A 16 0.13 7.96 9.80
N LEU A 17 -0.30 7.28 8.74
CA LEU A 17 -0.02 5.87 8.52
C LEU A 17 1.48 5.61 8.39
N VAL A 18 2.17 6.43 7.57
CA VAL A 18 3.63 6.36 7.44
C VAL A 18 4.32 6.61 8.77
N ARG A 19 3.90 7.63 9.52
CA ARG A 19 4.47 7.93 10.85
C ARG A 19 4.29 6.74 11.80
N THR A 20 3.11 6.11 11.77
CA THR A 20 2.79 4.94 12.60
C THR A 20 3.72 3.77 12.28
N TYR A 21 3.92 3.44 11.00
CA TYR A 21 4.81 2.35 10.60
C TYR A 21 6.28 2.66 10.91
N GLN A 22 6.72 3.91 10.67
CA GLN A 22 8.07 4.35 11.05
C GLN A 22 8.32 4.22 12.56
N GLN A 23 7.37 4.63 13.40
CA GLN A 23 7.47 4.49 14.87
C GLN A 23 7.50 3.02 15.31
N ARG A 24 6.91 2.11 14.54
CA ARG A 24 6.97 0.66 14.77
C ARG A 24 8.27 0.03 14.26
N GLY A 25 9.17 0.84 13.70
CA GLY A 25 10.48 0.42 13.19
C GLY A 25 10.43 -0.19 11.80
N TYR A 26 9.41 0.15 10.99
CA TYR A 26 9.40 -0.19 9.57
C TYR A 26 10.12 0.90 8.77
N GLN A 27 10.79 0.47 7.71
CA GLN A 27 11.13 1.35 6.61
C GLN A 27 9.88 1.52 5.74
N VAL A 28 9.60 2.76 5.32
CA VAL A 28 8.36 3.10 4.59
C VAL A 28 8.71 3.82 3.30
N TYR A 29 8.25 3.28 2.19
CA TYR A 29 8.37 3.84 0.85
C TYR A 29 7.02 4.37 0.40
N ARG A 30 7.00 5.66 0.04
CA ARG A 30 5.82 6.31 -0.54
C ARG A 30 5.99 6.39 -2.05
N GLU A 31 4.87 6.31 -2.75
CA GLU A 31 4.80 6.44 -4.21
C GLU A 31 5.56 5.34 -5.00
N PRO A 32 5.12 5.08 -6.24
CA PRO A 32 5.50 3.88 -6.95
C PRO A 32 6.97 3.86 -7.42
N SER A 33 7.64 5.00 -7.53
CA SER A 33 9.01 5.07 -8.06
C SER A 33 10.02 4.42 -7.12
N GLU A 34 9.92 4.69 -5.82
CA GLU A 34 10.82 4.11 -4.82
C GLU A 34 10.38 2.70 -4.44
N ALA A 35 9.07 2.48 -4.25
CA ALA A 35 8.55 1.17 -3.88
C ALA A 35 8.81 0.10 -4.98
N ALA A 36 8.74 0.46 -6.26
CA ALA A 36 8.94 -0.51 -7.35
C ALA A 36 10.33 -1.14 -7.36
N ALA A 37 11.38 -0.41 -6.91
CA ALA A 37 12.73 -0.96 -6.83
C ALA A 37 12.87 -2.04 -5.75
N HIS A 38 11.97 -2.05 -4.76
CA HIS A 38 12.00 -2.96 -3.61
C HIS A 38 11.06 -4.17 -3.76
N ILE A 39 10.23 -4.21 -4.82
CA ILE A 39 9.27 -5.29 -5.06
C ILE A 39 9.87 -6.23 -6.13
N PRO A 40 10.31 -7.46 -5.78
CA PRO A 40 11.05 -8.34 -6.69
C PRO A 40 10.14 -9.17 -7.62
N PHE A 41 8.88 -8.79 -7.78
CA PHE A 41 7.89 -9.49 -8.59
C PHE A 41 6.90 -8.53 -9.24
N ASP A 42 6.31 -8.98 -10.35
CA ASP A 42 5.31 -8.18 -11.06
C ASP A 42 3.97 -8.20 -10.32
N LEU A 43 3.37 -7.01 -10.15
CA LEU A 43 2.04 -6.82 -9.57
C LEU A 43 0.96 -6.65 -10.64
N GLY A 44 1.27 -6.94 -11.91
CA GLY A 44 0.33 -6.79 -13.03
C GLY A 44 -0.05 -5.32 -13.26
N GLY A 45 0.90 -4.42 -13.10
CA GLY A 45 0.68 -2.96 -13.19
C GLY A 45 -0.05 -2.34 -12.01
N TYR A 46 -0.35 -3.09 -10.95
CA TYR A 46 -0.82 -2.51 -9.69
C TYR A 46 0.29 -1.73 -8.99
N ARG A 47 -0.07 -0.58 -8.41
CA ARG A 47 0.82 0.34 -7.70
C ARG A 47 0.23 0.60 -6.31
N PRO A 48 0.82 0.06 -5.24
CA PRO A 48 0.36 0.35 -3.89
C PRO A 48 0.66 1.80 -3.52
N ASP A 49 -0.10 2.34 -2.58
CA ASP A 49 0.18 3.66 -2.01
C ASP A 49 1.46 3.65 -1.16
N LEU A 50 1.67 2.55 -0.41
CA LEU A 50 2.84 2.35 0.42
C LEU A 50 3.41 0.93 0.27
N LEU A 51 4.73 0.85 0.34
CA LEU A 51 5.44 -0.36 0.74
C LEU A 51 6.05 -0.11 2.13
N VAL A 52 5.84 -1.03 3.05
CA VAL A 52 6.52 -1.03 4.35
C VAL A 52 7.25 -2.34 4.57
N GLU A 53 8.49 -2.26 5.05
CA GLU A 53 9.34 -3.44 5.28
C GLU A 53 10.03 -3.41 6.64
N LYS A 54 10.16 -4.58 7.25
CA LYS A 54 10.86 -4.80 8.52
C LYS A 54 11.35 -6.24 8.61
N GLY A 55 12.66 -6.44 8.44
CA GLY A 55 13.24 -7.78 8.35
C GLY A 55 12.64 -8.53 7.16
N ASP A 56 12.06 -9.70 7.41
CA ASP A 56 11.43 -10.52 6.35
C ASP A 56 9.96 -10.15 6.08
N GLU A 57 9.38 -9.19 6.82
CA GLU A 57 8.00 -8.76 6.63
C GLU A 57 7.91 -7.58 5.66
N HIS A 58 7.10 -7.74 4.61
CA HIS A 58 6.86 -6.75 3.57
C HIS A 58 5.35 -6.58 3.39
N LEU A 59 4.84 -5.36 3.56
CA LEU A 59 3.41 -5.07 3.43
C LEU A 59 3.20 -4.06 2.31
N LEU A 60 2.41 -4.45 1.32
CA LEU A 60 1.85 -3.57 0.31
C LEU A 60 0.54 -3.01 0.87
N ILE A 61 0.44 -1.69 1.02
CA ILE A 61 -0.74 -1.04 1.62
C ILE A 61 -1.44 -0.19 0.56
N GLU A 62 -2.73 -0.47 0.40
CA GLU A 62 -3.70 0.36 -0.32
C GLU A 62 -4.49 1.19 0.69
N VAL A 63 -4.61 2.49 0.46
CA VAL A 63 -5.51 3.35 1.24
C VAL A 63 -6.83 3.47 0.50
N ARG A 64 -7.91 2.96 1.10
CA ARG A 64 -9.22 2.99 0.43
C ARG A 64 -9.75 4.42 0.35
N SER A 65 -10.03 4.88 -0.87
CA SER A 65 -10.80 6.11 -1.10
C SER A 65 -12.13 5.79 -1.80
N GLU A 66 -13.18 6.55 -1.50
CA GLU A 66 -14.48 6.41 -2.19
C GLU A 66 -14.39 6.63 -3.71
N GLN A 67 -13.34 7.33 -4.16
CA GLN A 67 -13.10 7.71 -5.55
C GLN A 67 -12.35 6.63 -6.35
N SER A 68 -11.70 5.67 -5.67
CA SER A 68 -11.02 4.54 -6.30
C SER A 68 -11.49 3.23 -5.65
N PRO A 69 -12.69 2.73 -6.01
CA PRO A 69 -13.17 1.46 -5.52
C PRO A 69 -12.28 0.34 -6.05
N PHE A 70 -11.39 -0.16 -5.19
CA PHE A 70 -10.59 -1.32 -5.49
C PHE A 70 -11.51 -2.54 -5.63
N SER A 71 -11.70 -3.03 -6.86
CA SER A 71 -12.62 -4.14 -7.13
C SER A 71 -12.24 -5.36 -6.29
N ILE A 72 -13.24 -6.03 -5.69
CA ILE A 72 -13.03 -7.19 -4.82
C ILE A 72 -12.27 -8.29 -5.58
N ASP A 73 -12.62 -8.55 -6.84
CA ASP A 73 -11.93 -9.54 -7.69
C ASP A 73 -10.45 -9.18 -7.92
N ARG A 74 -10.15 -7.90 -8.17
CA ARG A 74 -8.78 -7.41 -8.33
C ARG A 74 -7.99 -7.58 -7.03
N PHE A 75 -8.61 -7.29 -5.89
CA PHE A 75 -8.02 -7.51 -4.56
C PHE A 75 -7.71 -8.98 -4.28
N GLN A 76 -8.65 -9.87 -4.59
CA GLN A 76 -8.45 -11.30 -4.40
C GLN A 76 -7.31 -11.82 -5.28
N ASN A 77 -7.30 -11.47 -6.57
CA ASN A 77 -6.25 -11.87 -7.50
C ASN A 77 -4.87 -11.37 -7.04
N LEU A 78 -4.79 -10.11 -6.64
CA LEU A 78 -3.54 -9.53 -6.15
C LEU A 78 -3.09 -10.17 -4.83
N THR A 79 -4.02 -10.45 -3.92
CA THR A 79 -3.71 -11.16 -2.67
C THR A 79 -3.16 -12.55 -2.94
N LEU A 80 -3.74 -13.29 -3.90
CA LEU A 80 -3.25 -14.61 -4.30
C LEU A 80 -1.85 -14.55 -4.92
N MET A 81 -1.57 -13.52 -5.70
CA MET A 81 -0.25 -13.27 -6.27
C MET A 81 0.78 -12.96 -5.17
N VAL A 82 0.49 -11.98 -4.32
CA VAL A 82 1.38 -11.55 -3.23
C VAL A 82 1.69 -12.69 -2.25
N ARG A 83 0.69 -13.54 -1.94
CA ARG A 83 0.86 -14.69 -1.02
C ARG A 83 1.79 -15.78 -1.54
N GLN A 84 2.14 -15.78 -2.83
CA GLN A 84 3.15 -16.70 -3.37
C GLN A 84 4.57 -16.33 -2.94
N HIS A 85 4.75 -15.12 -2.38
CA HIS A 85 6.04 -14.61 -1.93
C HIS A 85 6.10 -14.63 -0.40
N PRO A 86 6.94 -15.49 0.22
CA PRO A 86 7.09 -15.55 1.67
C PRO A 86 7.46 -14.18 2.24
N GLY A 87 6.81 -13.78 3.34
CA GLY A 87 7.02 -12.48 3.97
C GLY A 87 6.16 -11.34 3.41
N TRP A 88 5.50 -11.52 2.26
CA TRP A 88 4.72 -10.47 1.61
C TRP A 88 3.22 -10.57 1.91
N ARG A 89 2.57 -9.42 2.13
CA ARG A 89 1.11 -9.32 2.30
C ARG A 89 0.55 -8.05 1.66
N LEU A 90 -0.69 -8.13 1.22
CA LEU A 90 -1.48 -6.98 0.79
C LEU A 90 -2.46 -6.60 1.89
N LEU A 91 -2.52 -5.31 2.23
CA LEU A 91 -3.42 -4.74 3.23
C LEU A 91 -4.22 -3.59 2.65
N VAL A 92 -5.43 -3.39 3.18
CA VAL A 92 -6.25 -2.21 2.93
C VAL A 92 -6.37 -1.44 4.24
N ALA A 93 -6.01 -0.16 4.19
CA ALA A 93 -6.08 0.78 5.31
C ALA A 93 -7.18 1.82 5.10
#